data_AF-D2J5W7-F1
#
_entry.id   AF-D2J5W7-F1
#
_cell.length_a   1.000
_cell.length_b   1.000
_cell.length_c   1.000
_cell.angle_alpha   90.00
_cell.angle_beta   90.00
_cell.angle_gamma   90.00
#
_symmetry.space_group_name_H-M   'P 1'
#
loop_
_entity.id
_entity.type
_entity.pdbx_description
1 polymer ?
#
loop_
_entity_poly.entity_id
_entity_poly.type
_entity_poly.pdbx_seq_one_letter_code
_entity_poly.pdbx_strand_id
1 'polypeptide(L)'
;MKKFNILIALLFFTSLVISPLNVKANENIDSVKEKELHKKSELSSTALNNMKHSYADKNPIIGENKSTGDQFLENTLLYKKFFTDLINFEDLLINFNSKEMAQHFKSKNVDVYAIRYSINCYGGEIDRTACTYGGVTPHEGNKLKERKKIPINLWINGVQKEVSLDKVQTDKKMLPYKN
;
A
#
# COMPACT_ATOMS: atom_id res chain seq x y z
N MET A 1 -20.72 25.12 41.34
CA MET A 1 -21.20 24.60 40.04
C MET A 1 -20.18 24.67 38.90
N LYS A 2 -19.40 25.76 38.70
CA LYS A 2 -18.43 25.85 37.57
C LYS A 2 -17.28 24.81 37.59
N LYS A 3 -16.76 24.43 38.76
CA LYS A 3 -15.63 23.46 38.87
C LYS A 3 -16.03 22.01 38.57
N PHE A 4 -17.29 21.64 38.80
CA PHE A 4 -17.78 20.28 38.57
C PHE A 4 -17.99 19.98 37.08
N ASN A 5 -18.45 20.99 36.32
CA ASN A 5 -18.64 20.86 34.86
C ASN A 5 -17.33 20.78 34.07
N ILE A 6 -16.24 21.37 34.58
CA ILE A 6 -14.91 21.28 33.95
C ILE A 6 -14.31 19.88 34.12
N LEU A 7 -14.53 19.23 35.27
CA LEU A 7 -14.02 17.88 35.53
C LEU A 7 -14.70 16.83 34.65
N ILE A 8 -16.01 16.97 34.41
CA ILE A 8 -16.78 16.10 33.51
C ILE A 8 -16.34 16.28 32.05
N ALA A 9 -16.08 17.52 31.62
CA ALA A 9 -15.59 17.79 30.26
C ALA A 9 -14.18 17.20 30.00
N LEU A 10 -13.28 17.21 31.00
CA LEU A 10 -11.95 16.60 30.91
C LEU A 10 -12.00 15.07 30.84
N LEU A 11 -12.92 14.42 31.57
CA LEU A 11 -13.12 12.98 31.52
C LEU A 11 -13.64 12.49 30.16
N PHE A 12 -14.52 13.27 29.51
CA PHE A 12 -14.98 12.99 28.15
C PHE A 12 -13.91 13.20 27.09
N PHE A 13 -12.97 14.15 27.29
CA PHE A 13 -11.85 14.32 26.37
C PHE A 13 -10.81 13.21 26.50
N THR A 14 -10.59 12.63 27.69
CA THR A 14 -9.64 11.52 27.86
C THR A 14 -10.12 10.19 27.30
N SER A 15 -11.44 9.97 27.16
CA SER A 15 -11.97 8.73 26.57
C SER A 15 -12.00 8.72 25.04
N LEU A 16 -11.80 9.87 24.38
CA LEU A 16 -11.81 9.96 22.91
C LEU A 16 -10.45 9.76 22.23
N VAL A 17 -9.33 9.75 22.95
CA VAL A 17 -7.98 9.81 22.32
C VAL A 17 -7.17 8.51 22.42
N ILE A 18 -7.75 7.41 22.91
CA ILE A 18 -7.04 6.12 22.95
C ILE A 18 -7.93 5.00 22.43
N SER A 19 -8.35 5.13 21.18
CA SER A 19 -8.62 3.95 20.36
C SER A 19 -7.29 3.56 19.74
N PRO A 20 -6.52 2.60 20.27
CA PRO A 20 -5.50 1.98 19.45
C PRO A 20 -6.25 1.42 18.23
N LEU A 21 -5.80 1.78 17.02
CA LEU A 21 -6.08 1.00 15.83
C LEU A 21 -5.44 -0.38 16.03
N ASN A 22 -6.05 -1.19 16.89
CA ASN A 22 -5.90 -2.62 16.87
C ASN A 22 -6.68 -3.06 15.64
N VAL A 23 -6.02 -3.03 14.49
CA VAL A 23 -6.37 -3.93 13.41
C VAL A 23 -6.18 -5.32 14.01
N LYS A 24 -7.26 -5.88 14.56
CA LYS A 24 -7.31 -7.29 14.91
C LYS A 24 -7.22 -8.01 13.57
N ALA A 25 -6.02 -8.46 13.21
CA ALA A 25 -5.91 -9.55 12.27
C ALA A 25 -6.80 -10.67 12.85
N ASN A 26 -7.74 -11.17 12.06
CA ASN A 26 -8.58 -12.27 12.50
C ASN A 26 -7.66 -13.47 12.77
N GLU A 27 -7.40 -13.74 14.05
CA GLU A 27 -6.50 -14.80 14.50
C GLU A 27 -7.05 -16.21 14.26
N ASN A 28 -8.28 -16.33 13.72
CA ASN A 28 -8.71 -17.60 13.18
C ASN A 28 -7.89 -17.91 11.93
N ILE A 29 -6.83 -18.68 12.13
CA ILE A 29 -6.21 -19.53 11.09
C ILE A 29 -7.31 -20.35 10.37
N ASP A 30 -8.44 -20.61 11.06
CA ASP A 30 -9.65 -21.23 10.52
C ASP A 30 -10.51 -20.33 9.58
N SER A 31 -10.22 -19.04 9.47
CA SER A 31 -11.03 -18.10 8.66
C SER A 31 -10.69 -18.10 7.18
N VAL A 32 -9.48 -18.54 6.82
CA VAL A 32 -9.18 -18.98 5.46
C VAL A 32 -9.22 -20.49 5.52
N LYS A 33 -10.35 -21.09 5.12
CA LYS A 33 -10.41 -22.54 5.01
C LYS A 33 -9.29 -22.95 4.07
N GLU A 34 -8.34 -23.77 4.52
CA GLU A 34 -7.19 -24.23 3.71
C GLU A 34 -7.61 -24.71 2.31
N LYS A 35 -8.83 -25.25 2.20
CA LYS A 35 -9.49 -25.68 0.97
C LYS A 35 -9.74 -24.58 -0.07
N GLU A 36 -9.72 -23.31 0.32
CA GLU A 36 -9.93 -22.14 -0.54
C GLU A 36 -8.61 -21.54 -1.06
N LEU A 37 -7.45 -22.06 -0.60
CA LEU A 37 -6.14 -21.64 -1.10
C LEU A 37 -5.82 -22.32 -2.43
N HIS A 38 -5.42 -21.53 -3.43
CA HIS A 38 -4.91 -22.04 -4.70
C HIS A 38 -3.64 -22.88 -4.48
N LYS A 39 -3.55 -24.02 -5.18
CA LYS A 39 -2.35 -24.87 -5.11
C LYS A 39 -1.33 -24.37 -6.11
N LYS A 40 -0.05 -24.37 -5.71
CA LYS A 40 1.06 -24.04 -6.62
C LYS A 40 1.04 -24.90 -7.90
N SER A 41 0.64 -26.18 -7.79
CA SER A 41 0.53 -27.11 -8.92
C SER A 41 -0.54 -26.74 -9.94
N GLU A 42 -1.48 -25.85 -9.60
CA GLU A 42 -2.51 -25.34 -10.52
C GLU A 42 -1.97 -24.21 -11.41
N LEU A 43 -0.84 -23.61 -11.04
CA LEU A 43 -0.25 -22.50 -11.77
C LEU A 43 0.70 -22.98 -12.86
N SER A 44 0.61 -22.37 -14.04
CA SER A 44 1.59 -22.59 -15.10
C SER A 44 2.97 -22.06 -14.71
N SER A 45 4.02 -22.60 -15.32
CA SER A 45 5.40 -22.12 -15.13
C SER A 45 5.53 -20.62 -15.44
N THR A 46 4.81 -20.13 -16.46
CA THR A 46 4.76 -18.70 -16.80
C THR A 46 4.17 -17.86 -15.68
N ALA A 47 3.05 -18.28 -15.09
CA ALA A 47 2.44 -17.56 -13.96
C ALA A 47 3.38 -17.50 -12.75
N LEU A 48 4.05 -18.61 -12.44
CA LEU A 48 5.04 -18.66 -11.35
C LEU A 48 6.25 -17.74 -11.63
N ASN A 49 6.76 -17.74 -12.86
CA ASN A 49 7.85 -16.86 -13.26
C ASN A 49 7.44 -15.38 -13.20
N ASN A 50 6.23 -15.05 -13.63
CA ASN A 50 5.71 -13.68 -13.54
C ASN A 50 5.57 -13.20 -12.10
N MET A 51 5.13 -14.08 -11.19
CA MET A 51 5.03 -13.78 -9.77
C MET A 51 6.42 -13.55 -9.16
N LYS A 52 7.38 -14.44 -9.42
CA LYS A 52 8.78 -14.26 -8.98
C LYS A 52 9.35 -12.94 -9.52
N HIS A 53 9.14 -12.67 -10.80
CA HIS A 53 9.63 -11.46 -11.43
C HIS A 53 9.06 -10.18 -10.80
N SER A 54 7.81 -10.22 -10.34
CA SER A 54 7.13 -9.09 -9.72
C SER A 54 7.54 -8.84 -8.26
N TYR A 55 7.83 -9.89 -7.49
CA TYR A 55 8.09 -9.79 -6.04
C TYR A 55 9.56 -9.96 -5.64
N ALA A 56 10.38 -10.62 -6.45
CA ALA A 56 11.78 -10.93 -6.12
C ALA A 56 12.77 -10.24 -7.06
N ASP A 57 12.50 -10.22 -8.37
CA ASP A 57 13.48 -9.73 -9.34
C ASP A 57 13.39 -8.22 -9.59
N LYS A 58 12.25 -7.60 -9.26
CA LYS A 58 12.00 -6.16 -9.44
C LYS A 58 11.95 -5.44 -8.10
N ASN A 59 12.62 -4.29 -8.05
CA ASN A 59 12.42 -3.35 -6.96
C ASN A 59 11.02 -2.74 -7.04
N PRO A 60 10.38 -2.48 -5.89
CA PRO A 60 9.14 -1.72 -5.85
C PRO A 60 9.39 -0.31 -6.39
N ILE A 61 8.32 0.28 -6.94
CA ILE A 61 8.27 1.70 -7.22
C ILE A 61 8.23 2.43 -5.88
N ILE A 62 9.06 3.46 -5.74
CA ILE A 62 9.04 4.37 -4.62
C ILE A 62 8.99 5.79 -5.17
N GLY A 63 7.99 6.57 -4.79
CA GLY A 63 7.92 8.00 -5.10
C GLY A 63 7.41 8.75 -3.89
N GLU A 64 8.19 9.71 -3.41
CA GLU A 64 7.83 10.53 -2.26
C GLU A 64 7.38 11.92 -2.72
N ASN A 65 6.39 12.48 -2.03
CA ASN A 65 5.87 13.83 -2.26
C ASN A 65 5.54 14.12 -3.73
N LYS A 66 4.80 13.21 -4.37
CA LYS A 66 4.36 13.32 -5.76
C LYS A 66 2.95 13.91 -5.81
N SER A 67 2.66 14.69 -6.84
CA SER A 67 1.31 15.23 -7.06
C SER A 67 1.02 15.27 -8.55
N THR A 68 -0.23 15.03 -8.91
CA THR A 68 -0.72 15.15 -10.28
C THR A 68 -2.20 15.49 -10.30
N GLY A 69 -2.59 16.32 -11.25
CA GLY A 69 -3.99 16.52 -11.64
C GLY A 69 -4.40 15.71 -12.88
N ASP A 70 -3.46 15.02 -13.52
CA ASP A 70 -3.68 14.34 -14.78
C ASP A 70 -4.32 12.96 -14.58
N GLN A 71 -5.20 12.59 -15.51
CA GLN A 71 -5.90 11.31 -15.53
C GLN A 71 -5.92 10.75 -16.96
N PHE A 72 -5.98 9.43 -17.09
CA PHE A 72 -6.29 8.77 -18.36
C PHE A 72 -7.76 8.33 -18.40
N LEU A 73 -8.23 7.70 -17.33
CA LEU A 73 -9.63 7.34 -17.07
C LEU A 73 -10.06 7.93 -15.72
N GLU A 74 -11.36 7.96 -15.45
CA GLU A 74 -11.88 8.62 -14.23
C GLU A 74 -11.36 8.00 -12.91
N ASN A 75 -10.99 6.72 -12.93
CA ASN A 75 -10.44 5.97 -11.81
C ASN A 75 -8.91 5.84 -11.84
N THR A 76 -8.20 6.63 -12.64
CA THR A 76 -6.73 6.59 -12.72
C THR A 76 -6.10 7.95 -12.45
N LEU A 77 -4.84 7.94 -12.01
CA LEU A 77 -3.99 9.13 -11.91
C LEU A 77 -2.71 8.90 -12.70
N LEU A 78 -2.40 9.83 -13.62
CA LEU A 78 -1.20 9.78 -14.46
C LEU A 78 -0.14 10.71 -13.89
N TYR A 79 1.01 10.17 -13.54
CA TYR A 79 2.19 10.92 -13.11
C TYR A 79 3.19 10.96 -14.24
N LYS A 80 3.26 12.10 -14.94
CA LYS A 80 4.26 12.32 -15.98
C LYS A 80 5.64 12.46 -15.39
N LYS A 81 6.66 11.91 -16.06
CA LYS A 81 8.08 11.97 -15.61
C LYS A 81 8.23 11.48 -14.16
N PHE A 82 7.47 10.46 -13.79
CA PHE A 82 7.53 9.87 -12.46
C PHE A 82 8.88 9.20 -12.22
N PHE A 83 9.39 8.50 -13.24
CA PHE A 83 10.63 7.74 -13.16
C PHE A 83 11.81 8.59 -13.64
N THR A 84 12.84 8.70 -12.80
CA THR A 84 14.09 9.38 -13.14
C THR A 84 15.21 8.40 -13.52
N ASP A 85 15.16 7.19 -12.97
CA ASP A 85 16.30 6.26 -12.99
C ASP A 85 16.00 4.97 -13.80
N LEU A 86 14.78 4.83 -14.33
CA LEU A 86 14.38 3.69 -15.17
C LEU A 86 14.36 4.10 -16.64
N ILE A 87 15.42 3.76 -17.39
CA ILE A 87 15.59 4.13 -18.80
C ILE A 87 14.36 3.83 -19.68
N ASN A 88 13.66 2.73 -19.42
CA ASN A 88 12.54 2.28 -20.24
C ASN A 88 11.18 2.90 -19.88
N PHE A 89 11.09 3.66 -18.79
CA PHE A 89 9.84 4.24 -18.31
C PHE A 89 10.01 5.70 -17.95
N GLU A 90 9.07 6.53 -18.37
CA GLU A 90 8.98 7.94 -18.00
C GLU A 90 7.79 8.16 -17.07
N ASP A 91 6.63 7.62 -17.45
CA ASP A 91 5.36 7.89 -16.80
C ASP A 91 4.89 6.72 -15.93
N LEU A 92 4.15 7.05 -14.87
CA LEU A 92 3.43 6.08 -14.04
C LEU A 92 1.92 6.34 -14.09
N LEU A 93 1.15 5.35 -14.53
CA LEU A 93 -0.30 5.35 -14.36
C LEU A 93 -0.70 4.51 -13.13
N ILE A 94 -1.39 5.12 -12.19
CA ILE A 94 -1.93 4.45 -11.00
C ILE A 94 -3.42 4.17 -11.22
N ASN A 95 -3.80 2.90 -11.12
CA ASN A 95 -5.18 2.44 -11.23
C ASN A 95 -5.81 2.29 -9.84
N PHE A 96 -7.01 2.84 -9.67
CA PHE A 96 -7.83 2.69 -8.46
C PHE A 96 -9.10 1.90 -8.78
N ASN A 97 -9.69 1.26 -7.77
CA ASN A 97 -10.93 0.50 -7.96
C ASN A 97 -12.15 1.40 -8.23
N SER A 98 -12.04 2.71 -8.00
CA SER A 98 -13.16 3.64 -8.19
C SER A 98 -12.68 5.06 -8.52
N LYS A 99 -13.60 5.83 -9.10
CA LYS A 99 -13.43 7.26 -9.37
C LYS A 99 -13.23 8.04 -8.08
N GLU A 100 -13.97 7.73 -7.04
CA GLU A 100 -13.93 8.42 -5.74
C GLU A 100 -12.53 8.30 -5.11
N MET A 101 -11.89 7.14 -5.22
CA MET A 101 -10.51 6.97 -4.76
C MET A 101 -9.52 7.80 -5.59
N ALA A 102 -9.65 7.83 -6.91
CA ALA A 102 -8.79 8.66 -7.75
C ALA A 102 -8.98 10.15 -7.40
N GLN A 103 -10.22 10.63 -7.25
CA GLN A 103 -10.51 12.01 -6.83
C GLN A 103 -10.01 12.31 -5.42
N HIS A 104 -10.01 11.32 -4.51
CA HIS A 104 -9.47 11.51 -3.17
C HIS A 104 -7.99 11.88 -3.18
N PHE A 105 -7.19 11.34 -4.10
CA PHE A 105 -5.75 11.60 -4.20
C PHE A 105 -5.35 12.63 -5.26
N LYS A 106 -6.25 12.97 -6.18
CA LYS A 106 -6.01 13.95 -7.24
C LYS A 106 -5.55 15.30 -6.69
N SER A 107 -4.51 15.86 -7.30
CA SER A 107 -3.88 17.14 -6.95
C SER A 107 -3.40 17.25 -5.50
N LYS A 108 -3.23 16.13 -4.79
CA LYS A 108 -2.64 16.08 -3.45
C LYS A 108 -1.23 15.54 -3.51
N ASN A 109 -0.42 15.95 -2.55
CA ASN A 109 0.89 15.37 -2.32
C ASN A 109 0.73 13.98 -1.69
N VAL A 110 1.29 12.98 -2.36
CA VAL A 110 1.20 11.58 -1.97
C VAL A 110 2.56 10.90 -2.03
N ASP A 111 2.66 9.81 -1.29
CA ASP A 111 3.73 8.84 -1.40
C ASP A 111 3.22 7.57 -2.07
N VAL A 112 4.05 6.99 -2.93
CA VAL A 112 3.75 5.82 -3.73
C VAL A 112 4.74 4.71 -3.37
N TYR A 113 4.21 3.56 -2.97
CA TYR A 113 4.97 2.32 -2.79
C TYR A 113 4.19 1.16 -3.43
N ALA A 114 4.65 0.67 -4.58
CA ALA A 114 3.86 -0.29 -5.36
C ALA A 114 4.71 -1.21 -6.26
N ILE A 115 4.08 -2.25 -6.81
CA ILE A 115 4.69 -3.12 -7.83
C ILE A 115 4.18 -2.66 -9.19
N ARG A 116 5.09 -2.47 -10.15
CA ARG A 116 4.72 -2.09 -11.52
C ARG A 116 4.55 -3.28 -12.44
N TYR A 117 3.70 -3.08 -13.44
CA TYR A 117 3.64 -3.87 -14.66
C TYR A 117 3.69 -2.94 -15.89
N SER A 118 3.97 -3.51 -17.06
CA SER A 118 4.04 -2.77 -18.33
C SER A 118 3.21 -3.40 -19.44
N ILE A 119 3.03 -4.72 -19.42
CA ILE A 119 2.16 -5.42 -20.37
C ILE A 119 0.72 -4.92 -20.19
N ASN A 120 0.08 -4.51 -21.29
CA ASN A 120 -1.29 -3.95 -21.30
C ASN A 120 -1.44 -2.71 -20.41
N CYS A 121 -0.39 -1.89 -20.30
CA CYS A 121 -0.45 -0.57 -19.69
C CYS A 121 -0.65 0.50 -20.78
N TYR A 122 -1.55 1.44 -20.52
CA TYR A 122 -1.91 2.51 -21.46
C TYR A 122 -2.02 3.85 -20.73
N GLY A 123 -1.98 4.97 -21.47
CA GLY A 123 -2.48 6.27 -20.99
C GLY A 123 -1.45 7.40 -20.82
N GLY A 124 -0.16 7.11 -20.73
CA GLY A 124 0.92 8.11 -20.74
C GLY A 124 1.71 8.08 -22.04
N GLU A 125 3.00 8.38 -21.96
CA GLU A 125 3.94 8.26 -23.08
C GLU A 125 3.93 6.86 -23.71
N ILE A 126 3.86 6.81 -25.05
CA ILE A 126 3.81 5.57 -25.84
C ILE A 126 5.05 4.72 -25.53
N ASP A 127 4.83 3.44 -25.23
CA ASP A 127 5.86 2.45 -24.87
C ASP A 127 6.75 2.79 -23.66
N ARG A 128 6.50 3.93 -22.99
CA ARG A 128 7.32 4.43 -21.87
C ARG A 128 6.48 4.69 -20.61
N THR A 129 5.29 4.10 -20.52
CA THR A 129 4.43 4.15 -19.33
C THR A 129 4.45 2.81 -18.59
N ALA A 130 4.66 2.86 -17.27
CA ALA A 130 4.38 1.72 -16.39
C ALA A 130 3.07 1.94 -15.64
N CYS A 131 2.40 0.85 -15.29
CA CYS A 131 1.15 0.88 -14.55
C CYS A 131 1.31 0.20 -13.20
N THR A 132 0.46 0.60 -12.25
CA THR A 132 0.31 -0.09 -10.97
C THR A 132 -1.13 -0.03 -10.47
N TYR A 133 -1.43 -0.78 -9.41
CA TYR A 133 -2.70 -0.76 -8.70
C TYR A 133 -2.49 -0.22 -7.28
N GLY A 134 -3.18 0.87 -6.94
CA GLY A 134 -3.10 1.50 -5.62
C GLY A 134 -1.68 1.85 -5.19
N GLY A 135 -1.34 1.54 -3.92
CA GLY A 135 -0.02 1.81 -3.36
C GLY A 135 0.21 3.28 -2.99
N VAL A 136 -0.86 4.07 -2.82
CA VAL A 136 -0.80 5.52 -2.58
C VAL A 136 -1.21 5.85 -1.15
N THR A 137 -0.45 6.74 -0.50
CA THR A 137 -0.80 7.30 0.81
C THR A 137 -0.60 8.81 0.82
N PRO A 138 -1.33 9.58 1.66
CA PRO A 138 -1.04 11.00 1.85
C PRO A 138 0.41 11.21 2.29
N HIS A 139 1.06 12.24 1.76
CA HIS A 139 2.41 12.63 2.20
C HIS A 139 2.36 13.37 3.54
N GLU A 140 1.51 14.39 3.61
CA GLU A 140 1.42 15.30 4.74
C GLU A 140 0.97 14.59 6.02
N GLY A 141 1.71 14.82 7.12
CA GLY A 141 1.39 14.26 8.43
C GLY A 141 1.56 12.75 8.56
N ASN A 142 1.92 12.03 7.49
CA ASN A 142 1.97 10.57 7.45
C ASN A 142 3.34 9.99 7.81
N LYS A 143 4.39 10.81 7.93
CA LYS A 143 5.73 10.34 8.30
C LYS A 143 5.88 10.08 9.80
N LEU A 144 6.50 8.96 10.15
CA LEU A 144 6.91 8.59 11.51
C LEU A 144 8.27 9.24 11.83
N LYS A 145 8.48 9.57 13.10
CA LYS A 145 9.78 10.09 13.58
C LYS A 145 10.88 9.02 13.48
N GLU A 146 10.51 7.76 13.70
CA GLU A 146 11.39 6.60 13.62
C GLU A 146 10.73 5.51 12.79
N ARG A 147 11.53 4.71 12.08
CA ARG A 147 10.98 3.58 11.31
C ARG A 147 10.35 2.57 12.26
N LYS A 148 9.11 2.21 11.97
CA LYS A 148 8.39 1.14 12.65
C LYS A 148 8.75 -0.20 12.01
N LYS A 149 9.29 -1.11 12.81
CA LYS A 149 9.46 -2.52 12.46
C LYS A 149 8.12 -3.25 12.60
N ILE A 150 7.77 -4.07 11.62
CA ILE A 150 6.50 -4.82 11.59
C ILE A 150 6.83 -6.29 11.85
N PRO A 151 6.46 -6.85 13.02
CA PRO A 151 6.66 -8.26 13.32
C PRO A 151 5.88 -9.16 12.35
N ILE A 152 6.49 -10.27 11.94
CA ILE A 152 5.86 -11.28 11.08
C ILE A 152 5.81 -12.60 11.84
N ASN A 153 4.61 -13.15 11.98
CA ASN A 153 4.42 -14.54 12.41
C ASN A 153 4.36 -15.44 11.17
N LEU A 154 5.34 -16.32 11.03
CA LEU A 154 5.44 -17.25 9.91
C LEU A 154 5.22 -18.69 10.41
N TRP A 155 4.32 -19.43 9.76
CA TRP A 155 4.11 -20.86 10.02
C TRP A 155 4.37 -21.65 8.74
N ILE A 156 5.12 -22.74 8.86
CA ILE A 156 5.36 -23.70 7.77
C ILE A 156 4.94 -25.06 8.29
N ASN A 157 3.91 -25.65 7.67
CA ASN A 157 3.34 -26.94 8.07
C ASN A 157 3.00 -27.00 9.58
N GLY A 158 2.37 -25.94 10.09
CA GLY A 158 2.00 -25.80 11.51
C GLY A 158 3.15 -25.43 12.46
N VAL A 159 4.41 -25.45 12.00
CA VAL A 159 5.57 -25.10 12.82
C VAL A 159 5.90 -23.62 12.65
N GLN A 160 5.89 -22.87 13.75
CA GLN A 160 6.30 -21.47 13.74
C GLN A 160 7.79 -21.33 13.39
N LYS A 161 8.11 -20.35 12.55
CA LYS A 161 9.47 -20.00 12.15
C LYS A 161 9.77 -18.57 12.55
N GLU A 162 10.97 -18.35 13.06
CA GLU A 162 11.43 -17.02 13.41
C GLU A 162 11.70 -16.18 12.15
N VAL A 163 11.27 -14.92 12.19
CA VAL A 163 11.53 -13.93 11.15
C VAL A 163 12.15 -12.71 11.82
N SER A 164 13.31 -12.28 11.34
CA SER A 164 13.98 -11.11 11.89
C SER A 164 13.10 -9.85 11.79
N LEU A 165 13.08 -9.04 12.84
CA LEU A 165 12.25 -7.83 12.95
C LEU A 165 12.64 -6.72 11.94
N ASP A 166 13.81 -6.81 11.31
CA ASP A 166 14.26 -5.87 10.29
C ASP A 166 13.70 -6.16 8.88
N LYS A 167 13.03 -7.31 8.69
CA LYS A 167 12.55 -7.74 7.36
C LYS A 167 11.48 -6.85 6.76
N VAL A 168 10.57 -6.32 7.59
CA VAL A 168 9.53 -5.39 7.14
C VAL A 168 9.53 -4.19 8.05
N GLN A 169 9.68 -3.02 7.44
CA GLN A 169 9.71 -1.74 8.13
C GLN A 169 9.03 -0.68 7.29
N THR A 170 8.52 0.35 7.96
CA THR A 170 7.92 1.51 7.32
C THR A 170 8.23 2.77 8.11
N ASP A 171 8.33 3.89 7.42
CA ASP A 171 8.34 5.22 8.02
C ASP A 171 6.98 5.92 7.88
N LYS A 172 5.92 5.21 7.49
CA LYS A 172 4.56 5.75 7.32
C LYS A 172 3.64 5.35 8.48
N LYS A 173 2.76 6.26 8.92
CA LYS A 173 1.73 6.03 9.95
C LYS A 173 0.57 5.21 9.38
N MET A 174 0.08 5.62 8.21
CA MET A 174 -0.93 4.95 7.41
C MET A 174 -0.23 4.29 6.22
N LEU A 175 -0.53 3.01 6.02
CA LEU A 175 -0.04 2.22 4.89
C LEU A 175 -1.11 2.12 3.81
N PRO A 176 -0.73 2.05 2.53
CA PRO A 176 -1.70 1.85 1.47
C PRO A 176 -2.27 0.44 1.59
N TYR A 177 -3.60 0.32 1.60
CA TYR A 177 -4.22 -0.97 1.34
C TYR A 177 -4.00 -1.27 -0.15
N LYS A 178 -3.36 -2.40 -0.46
CA LYS A 178 -3.32 -2.90 -1.84
C LYS A 178 -4.68 -3.53 -2.12
N ASN A 179 -5.34 -3.02 -3.15
CA ASN A 179 -6.59 -3.56 -3.65
C ASN A 179 -6.38 -4.92 -4.32
#